data_AF-A0A9W8MV19-F1
#
_entry.id   AF-A0A9W8MV19-F1
#
_cell.length_a   1.000
_cell.length_b   1.000
_cell.length_c   1.000
_cell.angle_alpha   90.00
_cell.angle_beta   90.00
_cell.angle_gamma   90.00
#
_symmetry.space_group_name_H-M   'P 1'
#
loop_
_entity.id
_entity.type
_entity.pdbx_description
1 polymer ?
#
loop_
_entity_poly.entity_id
_entity_poly.type
_entity_poly.pdbx_seq_one_letter_code
_entity_poly.pdbx_strand_id
1 'polypeptide(L)'
;MAVPLTEDVASSIASLPVEILTLIFEAYIDIGPPSQGEFYDYTPALFRDSPIILTQVCCHWREITLATPSLWTFISPSYESIPRVRRWLAICPKYSLDLQLVRGLYHAVSQDYASSVFNLFAKEAYRWRSLSIELDADMAAGLVKILRSDKSIPSTLEKLKVEPSREPELRVPVSTLEALAGLLPSLKFLQHLIWTDKYEASLHSVPWSQLKTVVIDLPSSLENIFSYFSQCTSATTVTIHGETPKHPGKTRLPSHRFPACTLPDLTSVKLSRGCDPMWLLRHFTLPSLQHLEVAILRRDQQALEDFVKRSPNIHTLIVDERYGEDYSYADEVLITDREIVAYLTSPCLRAISRVGLDLLYTKKRIPALIQECLEGGRPLPPLLCWIPENWDQRLVGWWDELDPQLHTLLFSYKDGPIELSSEYEIDSDYPF
;
A
#
# COMPACT_ATOMS: atom_id res chain seq x y z
N MET A 1 -61.25 -34.92 5.60
CA MET A 1 -60.06 -35.40 4.87
C MET A 1 -58.95 -34.40 5.12
N ALA A 2 -57.98 -34.75 5.97
CA ALA A 2 -56.85 -33.89 6.31
C ALA A 2 -55.67 -34.25 5.40
N VAL A 3 -55.13 -33.25 4.70
CA VAL A 3 -53.94 -33.38 3.86
C VAL A 3 -52.72 -33.46 4.78
N PRO A 4 -51.81 -34.43 4.62
CA PRO A 4 -50.58 -34.49 5.42
C PRO A 4 -49.71 -33.29 5.01
N LEU A 5 -49.34 -32.46 6.00
CA LEU A 5 -48.29 -31.47 5.84
C LEU A 5 -47.02 -32.23 5.47
N THR A 6 -46.57 -32.04 4.23
CA THR A 6 -45.25 -32.46 3.75
C THR A 6 -44.22 -31.97 4.76
N GLU A 7 -43.42 -32.89 5.30
CA GLU A 7 -42.25 -32.57 6.11
C GLU A 7 -41.44 -31.53 5.35
N ASP A 8 -41.46 -30.30 5.88
CA ASP A 8 -40.61 -29.22 5.46
C ASP A 8 -39.19 -29.76 5.63
N VAL A 9 -38.53 -30.12 4.52
CA VAL A 9 -37.11 -30.49 4.51
C VAL A 9 -36.35 -29.20 4.76
N ALA A 10 -36.45 -28.71 5.99
CA ALA A 10 -35.68 -27.60 6.49
C ALA A 10 -34.23 -28.05 6.40
N SER A 11 -33.55 -27.60 5.34
CA SER A 11 -32.13 -27.78 5.13
C SER A 11 -31.41 -27.23 6.36
N SER A 12 -31.08 -28.13 7.31
CA SER A 12 -30.43 -27.74 8.55
C SER A 12 -29.02 -27.27 8.22
N ILE A 13 -28.61 -26.12 8.75
CA ILE A 13 -27.23 -25.63 8.63
C ILE A 13 -26.22 -26.69 9.13
N ALA A 14 -26.64 -27.59 10.02
CA ALA A 14 -25.82 -28.70 10.49
C ALA A 14 -25.51 -29.77 9.41
N SER A 15 -26.18 -29.75 8.26
CA SER A 15 -25.87 -30.64 7.13
C SER A 15 -24.91 -30.03 6.12
N LEU A 16 -24.47 -28.79 6.32
CA LEU A 16 -23.44 -28.19 5.47
C LEU A 16 -22.10 -28.90 5.69
N PRO A 17 -21.30 -29.13 4.64
CA PRO A 17 -19.93 -29.61 4.79
C PRO A 17 -19.09 -28.66 5.66
N VAL A 18 -18.12 -29.21 6.39
CA VAL A 18 -17.25 -28.45 7.28
C VAL A 18 -16.51 -27.33 6.54
N GLU A 19 -16.14 -27.56 5.29
CA GLU A 19 -15.47 -26.59 4.42
C GLU A 19 -16.35 -25.37 4.16
N ILE A 20 -17.65 -25.58 3.97
CA ILE A 20 -18.61 -24.48 3.76
C ILE A 20 -18.83 -23.70 5.05
N LEU A 21 -18.93 -24.40 6.19
CA LEU A 21 -19.02 -23.74 7.49
C LEU A 21 -17.77 -22.94 7.83
N THR A 22 -16.58 -23.46 7.52
CA THR A 22 -15.31 -22.73 7.66
C THR A 22 -15.32 -21.46 6.82
N LEU A 23 -15.73 -21.52 5.55
CA LEU A 23 -15.84 -20.33 4.69
C LEU A 23 -16.85 -19.31 5.24
N ILE A 24 -17.99 -19.77 5.76
CA ILE A 24 -18.99 -18.88 6.41
C ILE A 24 -18.39 -18.23 7.67
N PHE A 25 -17.65 -18.99 8.47
CA PHE A 25 -17.02 -18.48 9.69
C PHE A 25 -15.91 -17.48 9.38
N GLU A 26 -15.09 -17.76 8.36
CA GLU A 26 -14.07 -16.85 7.87
C GLU A 26 -14.74 -15.58 7.35
N ALA A 27 -15.72 -15.67 6.46
CA ALA A 27 -16.46 -14.50 5.95
C ALA A 27 -17.19 -13.69 7.03
N TYR A 28 -17.64 -14.34 8.11
CA TYR A 28 -18.24 -13.66 9.26
C TYR A 28 -17.23 -12.79 10.03
N ILE A 29 -15.98 -13.24 10.12
CA ILE A 29 -14.88 -12.48 10.75
C ILE A 29 -14.24 -11.50 9.75
N ASP A 30 -14.20 -11.89 8.48
CA ASP A 30 -13.56 -11.23 7.34
C ASP A 30 -14.53 -10.30 6.61
N ILE A 31 -15.11 -9.32 7.34
CA ILE A 31 -15.97 -8.30 6.73
C ILE A 31 -15.09 -7.24 6.05
N GLY A 32 -14.46 -7.64 4.94
CA GLY A 32 -13.80 -6.77 3.97
C GLY A 32 -12.64 -7.48 3.26
N PRO A 33 -12.59 -7.52 1.92
CA PRO A 33 -11.40 -8.01 1.23
C PRO A 33 -10.19 -7.14 1.62
N PRO A 34 -8.99 -7.74 1.78
CA PRO A 34 -7.77 -6.95 1.88
C PRO A 34 -7.68 -6.06 0.65
N SER A 35 -7.57 -4.74 0.83
CA SER A 35 -7.19 -3.87 -0.28
C SER A 35 -5.85 -4.39 -0.82
N GLN A 36 -5.78 -4.58 -2.14
CA GLN A 36 -4.54 -5.04 -2.77
C GLN A 36 -3.50 -3.93 -2.68
N GLY A 37 -2.61 -3.99 -1.68
CA GLY A 37 -1.38 -3.21 -1.72
C GLY A 37 -0.83 -2.76 -0.38
N GLU A 38 -1.64 -2.63 0.65
CA GLU A 38 -1.18 -2.02 1.90
C GLU A 38 -1.48 -2.95 3.06
N PHE A 39 -0.43 -3.62 3.54
CA PHE A 39 -0.31 -4.48 4.72
C PHE A 39 -1.60 -5.06 5.29
N TYR A 40 -2.53 -4.23 5.78
CA TYR A 40 -3.87 -4.58 6.22
C TYR A 40 -4.78 -3.32 6.18
N ASP A 41 -5.38 -2.91 5.05
CA ASP A 41 -6.59 -2.04 5.06
C ASP A 41 -7.83 -2.85 5.46
N TYR A 42 -7.71 -3.61 6.53
CA TYR A 42 -8.87 -4.16 7.18
C TYR A 42 -9.45 -3.03 8.01
N THR A 43 -10.51 -2.39 7.53
CA THR A 43 -11.42 -1.67 8.41
C THR A 43 -11.82 -2.65 9.52
N PRO A 44 -11.43 -2.43 10.80
CA PRO A 44 -11.57 -3.48 11.79
C PRO A 44 -13.05 -3.75 12.05
N ALA A 45 -13.53 -4.90 11.57
CA ALA A 45 -14.82 -5.48 11.96
C ALA A 45 -14.87 -5.89 13.44
N LEU A 46 -13.82 -5.63 14.22
CA LEU A 46 -13.75 -5.89 15.67
C LEU A 46 -14.66 -4.98 16.50
N PHE A 47 -15.45 -4.11 15.85
CA PHE A 47 -16.62 -3.53 16.49
C PHE A 47 -17.74 -4.54 16.77
N ARG A 48 -17.75 -5.75 16.17
CA ARG A 48 -18.81 -6.71 16.44
C ARG A 48 -18.38 -8.01 17.12
N ASP A 49 -17.66 -8.97 16.52
CA ASP A 49 -17.65 -10.30 17.14
C ASP A 49 -16.30 -11.06 17.11
N SER A 50 -15.92 -11.57 18.28
CA SER A 50 -14.78 -12.50 18.43
C SER A 50 -15.20 -13.90 17.95
N PRO A 51 -14.29 -14.72 17.37
CA PRO A 51 -14.57 -16.12 17.02
C PRO A 51 -15.11 -16.95 18.18
N ILE A 52 -14.91 -16.48 19.42
CA ILE A 52 -15.49 -17.05 20.63
C ILE A 52 -17.02 -17.19 20.52
N ILE A 53 -17.74 -16.30 19.83
CA ILE A 53 -19.20 -16.40 19.67
C ILE A 53 -19.60 -17.64 18.87
N LEU A 54 -18.83 -17.98 17.83
CA LEU A 54 -19.05 -19.20 17.03
C LEU A 54 -18.89 -20.47 17.90
N THR A 55 -18.02 -20.41 18.91
CA THR A 55 -17.85 -21.53 19.87
C THR A 55 -19.03 -21.73 20.83
N GLN A 56 -20.00 -20.80 20.85
CA GLN A 56 -21.15 -20.83 21.76
C GLN A 56 -22.45 -21.25 21.08
N VAL A 57 -22.47 -21.45 19.76
CA VAL A 57 -23.69 -21.80 19.01
C VAL A 57 -24.11 -23.25 19.25
N CYS A 58 -23.25 -24.21 18.93
CA CYS A 58 -23.45 -25.63 19.21
C CYS A 58 -22.10 -26.38 19.30
N CYS A 59 -22.12 -27.65 19.72
CA CYS A 59 -20.89 -28.47 19.82
C CYS A 59 -20.16 -28.59 18.48
N HIS A 60 -20.90 -28.80 17.39
CA HIS A 60 -20.32 -28.95 16.05
C HIS A 60 -19.60 -27.67 15.60
N TRP A 61 -20.24 -26.51 15.77
CA TRP A 61 -19.62 -25.22 15.44
C TRP A 61 -18.38 -24.97 16.28
N ARG A 62 -18.44 -25.27 17.58
CA ARG A 62 -17.28 -25.14 18.47
C ARG A 62 -16.09 -25.98 18.01
N GLU A 63 -16.31 -27.23 17.61
CA GLU A 63 -15.26 -28.10 17.10
C GLU A 63 -14.63 -27.53 15.83
N ILE A 64 -15.46 -27.09 14.88
CA ILE A 64 -15.01 -26.47 13.62
C ILE A 64 -14.23 -25.19 13.91
N THR A 65 -14.77 -24.28 14.71
CA THR A 65 -14.12 -23.01 15.04
C THR A 65 -12.76 -23.27 15.69
N LEU A 66 -12.66 -24.16 16.68
CA LEU A 66 -11.39 -24.47 17.35
C LEU A 66 -10.38 -25.17 16.42
N ALA A 67 -10.87 -25.96 15.46
CA ALA A 67 -10.04 -26.65 14.47
C ALA A 67 -9.60 -25.77 13.30
N THR A 68 -10.13 -24.55 13.17
CA THR A 68 -9.88 -23.64 12.04
C THR A 68 -8.90 -22.54 12.46
N PRO A 69 -7.58 -22.64 12.14
CA PRO A 69 -6.56 -21.72 12.66
C PRO A 69 -6.73 -20.27 12.18
N SER A 70 -7.19 -20.05 10.96
CA SER A 70 -7.39 -18.73 10.34
C SER A 70 -8.29 -17.80 11.17
N LEU A 71 -9.27 -18.38 11.88
CA LEU A 71 -10.14 -17.62 12.79
C LEU A 71 -9.37 -17.07 14.01
N TRP A 72 -8.20 -17.61 14.33
CA TRP A 72 -7.47 -17.29 15.56
C TRP A 72 -6.12 -16.61 15.34
N THR A 73 -5.64 -16.47 14.10
CA THR A 73 -4.30 -15.95 13.81
C THR A 73 -4.25 -14.43 13.79
N PHE A 74 -5.29 -13.76 13.31
CA PHE A 74 -5.33 -12.30 13.18
C PHE A 74 -5.98 -11.63 14.40
N ILE A 75 -5.29 -10.67 15.03
CA ILE A 75 -5.79 -9.98 16.23
C ILE A 75 -5.53 -8.47 16.14
N SER A 76 -6.60 -7.67 16.25
CA SER A 76 -6.52 -6.20 16.36
C SER A 76 -7.29 -5.68 17.58
N PRO A 77 -6.70 -5.72 18.78
CA PRO A 77 -7.41 -5.49 20.03
C PRO A 77 -7.95 -4.05 20.15
N SER A 78 -9.22 -3.93 20.54
CA SER A 78 -9.81 -2.69 21.11
C SER A 78 -9.75 -2.70 22.64
N TYR A 79 -9.94 -1.53 23.28
CA TYR A 79 -9.88 -1.38 24.74
C TYR A 79 -10.74 -2.40 25.48
N GLU A 80 -11.98 -2.52 25.04
CA GLU A 80 -12.98 -3.40 25.65
C GLU A 80 -12.69 -4.88 25.39
N SER A 81 -11.84 -5.19 24.40
CA SER A 81 -11.54 -6.55 23.98
C SER A 81 -10.41 -7.22 24.76
N ILE A 82 -9.60 -6.52 25.57
CA ILE A 82 -8.43 -7.11 26.26
C ILE A 82 -8.77 -8.41 27.01
N PRO A 83 -9.84 -8.49 27.83
CA PRO A 83 -10.17 -9.73 28.54
C PRO A 83 -10.49 -10.88 27.57
N ARG A 84 -11.15 -10.58 26.45
CA ARG A 84 -11.49 -11.56 25.40
C ARG A 84 -10.25 -12.04 24.67
N VAL A 85 -9.36 -11.12 24.30
CA VAL A 85 -8.06 -11.39 23.67
C VAL A 85 -7.19 -12.29 24.53
N ARG A 86 -7.14 -12.06 25.86
CA ARG A 86 -6.41 -12.95 26.77
C ARG A 86 -6.95 -14.37 26.72
N ARG A 87 -8.26 -14.54 26.68
CA ARG A 87 -8.91 -15.85 26.55
C ARG A 87 -8.62 -16.47 25.19
N TRP A 88 -8.66 -15.68 24.12
CA TRP A 88 -8.29 -16.10 22.78
C TRP A 88 -6.85 -16.66 22.74
N LEU A 89 -5.87 -15.89 23.22
CA LEU A 89 -4.46 -16.33 23.27
C LEU A 89 -4.29 -17.65 24.05
N ALA A 90 -5.08 -17.87 25.11
CA ALA A 90 -5.07 -19.11 25.88
C ALA A 90 -5.67 -20.31 25.15
N ILE A 91 -6.64 -20.11 24.24
CA ILE A 91 -7.29 -21.19 23.49
C ILE A 91 -6.35 -21.73 22.41
N CYS A 92 -5.54 -20.87 21.79
CA CYS A 92 -4.72 -21.23 20.65
C CYS A 92 -3.23 -20.93 20.90
N PRO A 93 -2.51 -21.74 21.70
CA PRO A 93 -1.11 -21.50 22.03
C PRO A 93 -0.11 -21.93 20.93
N LYS A 94 -0.57 -22.43 19.78
CA LYS A 94 0.31 -23.02 18.74
C LYS A 94 0.44 -22.24 17.44
N TYR A 95 -0.51 -21.38 17.10
CA TYR A 95 -0.56 -20.72 15.79
C TYR A 95 0.30 -19.47 15.73
N SER A 96 0.87 -19.14 14.58
CA SER A 96 1.55 -17.85 14.44
C SER A 96 0.54 -16.71 14.46
N LEU A 97 0.92 -15.56 15.00
CA LEU A 97 0.04 -14.41 15.20
C LEU A 97 0.32 -13.32 14.18
N ASP A 98 -0.76 -12.77 13.62
CA ASP A 98 -0.77 -11.55 12.83
C ASP A 98 -1.44 -10.47 13.68
N LEU A 99 -0.65 -9.48 14.08
CA LEU A 99 -1.08 -8.47 15.04
C LEU A 99 -1.19 -7.11 14.37
N GLN A 100 -2.28 -6.40 14.64
CA GLN A 100 -2.46 -5.01 14.26
C GLN A 100 -2.79 -4.18 15.50
N LEU A 101 -1.79 -3.48 16.01
CA LEU A 101 -1.86 -2.62 17.18
C LEU A 101 -1.94 -1.16 16.71
N VAL A 102 -3.14 -0.72 16.33
CA VAL A 102 -3.42 0.65 15.89
C VAL A 102 -4.14 1.40 17.01
N ARG A 103 -3.84 2.69 17.18
CA ARG A 103 -4.56 3.51 18.14
C ARG A 103 -5.93 3.86 17.53
N GLY A 104 -7.00 3.37 18.15
CA GLY A 104 -8.35 3.62 17.64
C GLY A 104 -8.69 5.11 17.65
N LEU A 105 -9.31 5.62 16.58
CA LEU A 105 -9.68 7.03 16.40
C LEU A 105 -10.63 7.59 17.47
N TYR A 106 -11.31 6.72 18.23
CA TYR A 106 -12.51 7.10 18.97
C TYR A 106 -12.33 7.43 20.44
N HIS A 107 -11.12 7.36 20.98
CA HIS A 107 -10.98 7.51 22.42
C HIS A 107 -9.69 8.21 22.81
N ALA A 108 -9.83 9.26 23.63
CA ALA A 108 -8.83 9.71 24.59
C ALA A 108 -8.56 8.61 25.63
N VAL A 109 -8.22 7.39 25.16
CA VAL A 109 -7.87 6.29 26.03
C VAL A 109 -6.60 6.70 26.76
N SER A 110 -6.57 6.43 28.05
CA SER A 110 -5.35 6.53 28.85
C SER A 110 -4.19 5.82 28.14
N GLN A 111 -3.03 6.49 28.06
CA GLN A 111 -1.74 5.95 27.58
C GLN A 111 -1.43 4.53 28.12
N ASP A 112 -1.93 4.22 29.32
CA ASP A 112 -1.87 2.90 29.96
C ASP A 112 -2.44 1.76 29.11
N TYR A 113 -3.40 2.03 28.21
CA TYR A 113 -4.04 1.00 27.39
C TYR A 113 -3.08 0.42 26.34
N ALA A 114 -2.47 1.28 25.52
CA ALA A 114 -1.59 0.85 24.44
C ALA A 114 -0.42 0.03 25.01
N SER A 115 0.16 0.51 26.11
CA SER A 115 1.15 -0.21 26.90
C SER A 115 0.64 -1.55 27.44
N SER A 116 -0.59 -1.61 27.98
CA SER A 116 -1.18 -2.85 28.52
C SER A 116 -1.41 -3.92 27.44
N VAL A 117 -1.92 -3.50 26.29
CA VAL A 117 -2.10 -4.37 25.11
C VAL A 117 -0.75 -4.86 24.62
N PHE A 118 0.19 -3.94 24.39
CA PHE A 118 1.51 -4.27 23.92
C PHE A 118 2.19 -5.28 24.85
N ASN A 119 2.13 -5.05 26.18
CA ASN A 119 2.67 -5.96 27.18
C ASN A 119 1.98 -7.33 27.21
N LEU A 120 0.69 -7.42 26.84
CA LEU A 120 -0.01 -8.69 26.69
C LEU A 120 0.59 -9.49 25.53
N PHE A 121 0.77 -8.86 24.36
CA PHE A 121 1.28 -9.52 23.17
C PHE A 121 2.79 -9.75 23.19
N ALA A 122 3.55 -8.92 23.91
CA ALA A 122 4.99 -9.06 24.08
C ALA A 122 5.38 -10.43 24.63
N LYS A 123 4.51 -11.04 25.45
CA LYS A 123 4.69 -12.40 26.00
C LYS A 123 4.56 -13.49 24.93
N GLU A 124 3.88 -13.19 23.84
CA GLU A 124 3.65 -14.08 22.71
C GLU A 124 4.56 -13.76 21.51
N ALA A 125 5.61 -12.93 21.71
CA ALA A 125 6.49 -12.47 20.64
C ALA A 125 7.11 -13.60 19.82
N TYR A 126 7.46 -14.72 20.47
CA TYR A 126 8.05 -15.89 19.83
C TYR A 126 7.19 -16.51 18.70
N ARG A 127 5.90 -16.15 18.62
CA ARG A 127 4.94 -16.61 17.59
C ARG A 127 4.46 -15.51 16.65
N TRP A 128 4.96 -14.29 16.75
CA TRP A 128 4.58 -13.24 15.81
C TRP A 128 5.05 -13.60 14.40
N ARG A 129 4.13 -13.62 13.43
CA ARG A 129 4.41 -13.73 12.00
C ARG A 129 4.31 -12.37 11.31
N SER A 130 3.30 -11.61 11.68
CA SER A 130 3.05 -10.26 11.17
C SER A 130 2.80 -9.31 12.34
N LEU A 131 3.43 -8.14 12.31
CA LEU A 131 3.20 -7.07 13.28
C LEU A 131 3.01 -5.74 12.54
N SER A 132 1.83 -5.15 12.67
CA SER A 132 1.56 -3.75 12.33
C SER A 132 1.35 -2.99 13.62
N ILE A 133 2.13 -1.94 13.86
CA ILE A 133 2.11 -1.23 15.12
C ILE A 133 2.24 0.27 14.90
N GLU A 134 1.29 1.00 15.50
CA GLU A 134 1.43 2.43 15.71
C GLU A 134 2.23 2.65 17.00
N LEU A 135 3.40 3.30 16.90
CA LEU A 135 4.33 3.45 18.01
C LEU A 135 4.17 4.81 18.71
N ASP A 136 3.87 4.80 20.00
CA ASP A 136 4.28 5.88 20.89
C ASP A 136 5.67 5.58 21.52
N ALA A 137 6.19 6.54 22.29
CA ALA A 137 7.50 6.41 22.92
C ALA A 137 7.64 5.15 23.81
N ASP A 138 6.59 4.79 24.55
CA ASP A 138 6.61 3.64 25.48
C ASP A 138 6.57 2.31 24.72
N MET A 139 5.70 2.21 23.71
CA MET A 139 5.62 1.03 22.84
C MET A 139 6.91 0.83 22.04
N ALA A 140 7.53 1.90 21.53
CA ALA A 140 8.80 1.82 20.83
C ALA A 140 9.92 1.31 21.76
N ALA A 141 10.03 1.85 22.98
CA ALA A 141 10.97 1.37 23.97
C ALA A 141 10.72 -0.09 24.36
N GLY A 142 9.45 -0.48 24.50
CA GLY A 142 9.02 -1.85 24.73
C GLY A 142 9.44 -2.80 23.60
N LEU A 143 9.25 -2.39 22.33
CA LEU A 143 9.63 -3.18 21.16
C LEU A 143 11.14 -3.37 21.07
N VAL A 144 11.91 -2.30 21.29
CA VAL A 144 13.38 -2.37 21.39
C VAL A 144 13.81 -3.36 22.47
N LYS A 145 13.14 -3.37 23.64
CA LYS A 145 13.43 -4.30 24.72
C LYS A 145 13.13 -5.76 24.34
N ILE A 146 12.03 -6.03 23.64
CA ILE A 146 11.67 -7.38 23.18
C ILE A 146 12.71 -7.89 22.18
N LEU A 147 13.07 -7.06 21.19
CA LEU A 147 14.00 -7.44 20.13
C LEU A 147 15.44 -7.62 20.63
N ARG A 148 15.83 -6.93 21.71
CA ARG A 148 17.12 -7.16 22.39
C ARG A 148 17.14 -8.41 23.26
N SER A 149 15.99 -8.99 23.59
CA SER A 149 15.93 -10.12 24.51
C SER A 149 16.07 -11.44 23.77
N ASP A 150 17.18 -12.14 23.97
CA ASP A 150 17.47 -13.44 23.34
C ASP A 150 16.36 -14.49 23.53
N LYS A 151 15.58 -14.39 24.60
CA LYS A 151 14.52 -15.37 24.94
C LYS A 151 13.20 -15.12 24.20
N SER A 152 12.99 -13.91 23.69
CA SER A 152 11.71 -13.48 23.11
C SER A 152 11.86 -12.88 21.72
N ILE A 153 13.02 -13.04 21.06
CA ILE A 153 13.19 -12.59 19.68
C ILE A 153 12.13 -13.31 18.84
N PRO A 154 11.29 -12.57 18.10
CA PRO A 154 10.25 -13.15 17.29
C PRO A 154 10.89 -13.85 16.08
N SER A 155 11.31 -15.09 16.28
CA SER A 155 12.03 -15.90 15.28
C SER A 155 11.15 -16.28 14.08
N THR A 156 9.87 -15.96 14.09
CA THR A 156 8.91 -16.22 13.01
C THR A 156 8.44 -14.94 12.33
N LEU A 157 8.94 -13.76 12.70
CA LEU A 157 8.42 -12.50 12.16
C LEU A 157 8.84 -12.33 10.71
N GLU A 158 7.86 -12.39 9.82
CA GLU A 158 8.01 -12.25 8.37
C GLU A 158 7.62 -10.87 7.88
N LYS A 159 6.68 -10.22 8.58
CA LYS A 159 6.13 -8.92 8.19
C LYS A 159 6.19 -7.94 9.36
N LEU A 160 6.74 -6.76 9.13
CA LEU A 160 6.76 -5.67 10.10
C LEU A 160 6.29 -4.35 9.44
N LYS A 161 5.27 -3.72 10.02
CA LYS A 161 4.82 -2.37 9.71
C LYS A 161 4.98 -1.50 10.95
N VAL A 162 5.76 -0.43 10.82
CA VAL A 162 6.06 0.53 11.88
C VAL A 162 5.54 1.91 11.48
N GLU A 163 4.65 2.46 12.30
CA GLU A 163 4.08 3.79 12.12
C GLU A 163 4.21 4.59 13.42
N PRO A 164 5.23 5.45 13.61
CA PRO A 164 5.30 6.35 14.75
C PRO A 164 4.07 7.25 14.81
N SER A 165 3.56 7.48 16.02
CA SER A 165 2.38 8.30 16.25
C SER A 165 2.60 9.72 15.70
N ARG A 166 1.57 10.26 15.08
CA ARG A 166 1.58 11.63 14.53
C ARG A 166 1.31 12.69 15.59
N GLU A 167 0.84 12.27 16.78
CA GLU A 167 0.51 13.14 17.90
C GLU A 167 1.81 13.72 18.52
N PRO A 168 1.98 15.05 18.59
CA PRO A 168 3.19 15.68 19.10
C PRO A 168 3.61 15.21 20.51
N GLU A 169 2.64 14.95 21.38
CA GLU A 169 2.80 14.51 22.76
C GLU A 169 3.27 13.06 22.92
N LEU A 170 3.14 12.24 21.88
CA LEU A 170 3.53 10.82 21.86
C LEU A 170 4.72 10.53 20.97
N ARG A 171 5.36 11.60 20.49
CA ARG A 171 6.47 11.53 19.56
C ARG A 171 7.52 10.53 20.04
N VAL A 172 7.79 9.55 19.18
CA VAL A 172 8.88 8.60 19.41
C VAL A 172 10.22 9.32 19.24
N PRO A 173 11.16 9.23 20.19
CA PRO A 173 12.49 9.79 20.00
C PRO A 173 13.20 9.13 18.81
N VAL A 174 13.83 9.94 17.94
CA VAL A 174 14.56 9.47 16.74
C VAL A 174 15.58 8.39 17.09
N SER A 175 16.32 8.55 18.18
CA SER A 175 17.29 7.56 18.66
C SER A 175 16.66 6.20 19.00
N THR A 176 15.39 6.18 19.38
CA THR A 176 14.65 4.92 19.64
C THR A 176 14.27 4.24 18.33
N LEU A 177 13.87 5.01 17.31
CA LEU A 177 13.60 4.50 15.96
C LEU A 177 14.88 3.97 15.30
N GLU A 178 16.00 4.68 15.43
CA GLU A 178 17.30 4.21 14.95
C GLU A 178 17.76 2.95 15.68
N ALA A 179 17.56 2.89 17.01
CA ALA A 179 17.84 1.69 17.79
C ALA A 179 16.96 0.51 17.35
N LEU A 180 15.68 0.75 17.03
CA LEU A 180 14.78 -0.25 16.48
C LEU A 180 15.26 -0.75 15.11
N ALA A 181 15.59 0.18 14.19
CA ALA A 181 16.15 -0.15 12.88
C ALA A 181 17.45 -0.97 12.99
N GLY A 182 18.31 -0.63 13.96
CA GLY A 182 19.52 -1.36 14.29
C GLY A 182 19.33 -2.81 14.75
N LEU A 183 18.12 -3.18 15.19
CA LEU A 183 17.79 -4.53 15.65
C LEU A 183 17.14 -5.38 14.55
N LEU A 184 16.66 -4.79 13.46
CA LEU A 184 16.03 -5.53 12.36
C LEU A 184 16.92 -6.60 11.70
N PRO A 185 18.26 -6.46 11.60
CA PRO A 185 19.13 -7.54 11.13
C PRO A 185 19.04 -8.85 11.93
N SER A 186 18.56 -8.81 13.18
CA SER A 186 18.35 -10.01 13.99
C SER A 186 17.14 -10.83 13.54
N LEU A 187 16.23 -10.22 12.78
CA LEU A 187 14.98 -10.83 12.30
C LEU A 187 15.22 -11.53 10.96
N LYS A 188 15.77 -12.74 11.02
CA LYS A 188 16.22 -13.52 9.83
C LYS A 188 15.12 -13.89 8.84
N PHE A 189 13.86 -13.86 9.28
CA PHE A 189 12.71 -14.22 8.43
C PHE A 189 11.95 -13.00 7.91
N LEU A 190 12.36 -11.78 8.31
CA LEU A 190 11.71 -10.55 7.90
C LEU A 190 11.86 -10.37 6.38
N GLN A 191 10.74 -10.42 5.67
CA GLN A 191 10.65 -10.32 4.21
C GLN A 191 9.84 -9.10 3.76
N HIS A 192 8.96 -8.59 4.62
CA HIS A 192 8.10 -7.45 4.31
C HIS A 192 8.30 -6.36 5.36
N LEU A 193 8.74 -5.18 4.92
CA LEU A 193 8.92 -4.03 5.79
C LEU A 193 8.11 -2.86 5.27
N ILE A 194 7.25 -2.32 6.14
CA ILE A 194 6.63 -1.02 5.94
C ILE A 194 7.12 -0.09 7.05
N TRP A 195 7.69 1.03 6.66
CA TRP A 195 8.23 2.00 7.60
C TRP A 195 7.76 3.39 7.19
N THR A 196 6.78 3.91 7.90
CA THR A 196 6.33 5.29 7.71
C THR A 196 6.91 6.10 8.86
N ASP A 197 7.75 7.08 8.63
CA ASP A 197 8.34 7.90 9.69
C ASP A 197 8.48 9.34 9.22
N LYS A 198 7.98 10.31 10.01
CA LYS A 198 8.12 11.74 9.72
C LYS A 198 9.32 12.38 10.41
N TYR A 199 10.13 11.59 11.13
CA TYR A 199 11.15 12.09 12.05
C TYR A 199 12.60 11.88 11.56
N GLU A 200 12.80 11.64 10.26
CA GLU A 200 14.11 11.50 9.62
C GLU A 200 15.01 10.40 10.24
N ALA A 201 14.44 9.33 10.82
CA ALA A 201 15.26 8.29 11.41
C ALA A 201 16.11 7.58 10.35
N SER A 202 17.37 7.32 10.69
CA SER A 202 18.30 6.60 9.83
C SER A 202 17.95 5.12 9.72
N LEU A 203 17.76 4.63 8.49
CA LEU A 203 17.49 3.23 8.19
C LEU A 203 18.70 2.48 7.60
N HIS A 204 19.93 2.96 7.82
CA HIS A 204 21.12 2.31 7.26
C HIS A 204 21.36 0.89 7.79
N SER A 205 20.85 0.57 8.98
CA SER A 205 21.01 -0.74 9.60
C SER A 205 19.95 -1.76 9.19
N VAL A 206 18.95 -1.37 8.38
CA VAL A 206 17.91 -2.28 7.91
C VAL A 206 18.52 -3.34 6.97
N PRO A 207 18.16 -4.63 7.09
CA PRO A 207 18.68 -5.68 6.22
C PRO A 207 18.01 -5.66 4.83
N TRP A 208 18.17 -4.58 4.07
CA TRP A 208 17.47 -4.36 2.79
C TRP A 208 17.59 -5.53 1.80
N SER A 209 18.73 -6.22 1.79
CA SER A 209 19.02 -7.30 0.85
C SER A 209 18.20 -8.57 1.07
N GLN A 210 17.57 -8.77 2.24
CA GLN A 210 16.70 -9.93 2.49
C GLN A 210 15.21 -9.63 2.26
N LEU A 211 14.84 -8.35 2.09
CA LEU A 211 13.46 -7.93 1.98
C LEU A 211 12.94 -8.17 0.56
N LYS A 212 11.71 -8.70 0.47
CA LYS A 212 10.95 -8.92 -0.78
C LYS A 212 10.00 -7.78 -1.09
N THR A 213 9.41 -7.19 -0.05
CA THR A 213 8.50 -6.04 -0.16
C THR A 213 8.98 -4.95 0.77
N VAL A 214 9.19 -3.76 0.22
CA VAL A 214 9.63 -2.59 0.96
C VAL A 214 8.65 -1.45 0.69
N VAL A 215 8.07 -0.89 1.74
CA VAL A 215 7.32 0.36 1.67
C VAL A 215 7.94 1.32 2.66
N ILE A 216 8.44 2.43 2.16
CA ILE A 216 9.09 3.46 2.98
C ILE A 216 8.32 4.75 2.76
N ASP A 217 7.94 5.43 3.82
CA ASP A 217 7.42 6.80 3.75
C ASP A 217 8.19 7.64 4.75
N LEU A 218 9.21 8.37 4.29
CA LEU A 218 10.03 9.18 5.19
C LEU A 218 10.62 10.43 4.52
N PRO A 219 10.83 11.51 5.29
CA PRO A 219 11.66 12.62 4.88
C PRO A 219 13.11 12.11 4.89
N SER A 220 13.66 11.87 3.70
CA SER A 220 15.08 11.58 3.53
C SER A 220 15.68 12.37 2.39
N SER A 221 17.00 12.57 2.48
CA SER A 221 17.77 13.01 1.33
C SER A 221 17.68 11.98 0.21
N LEU A 222 17.83 12.46 -1.03
CA LEU A 222 17.95 11.60 -2.22
C LEU A 222 19.10 10.59 -2.09
N GLU A 223 20.16 10.94 -1.36
CA GLU A 223 21.32 10.07 -1.12
C GLU A 223 20.97 8.87 -0.24
N ASN A 224 20.16 9.09 0.81
CA ASN A 224 19.67 8.02 1.67
C ASN A 224 18.71 7.11 0.91
N ILE A 225 17.77 7.69 0.16
CA ILE A 225 16.82 6.95 -0.67
C ILE A 225 17.57 6.08 -1.69
N PHE A 226 18.55 6.65 -2.39
CA PHE A 226 19.42 5.91 -3.31
C PHE A 226 20.12 4.75 -2.58
N SER A 227 20.69 5.02 -1.41
CA SER A 227 21.39 4.02 -0.61
C SER A 227 20.48 2.86 -0.23
N TYR A 228 19.27 3.13 0.27
CA TYR A 228 18.30 2.09 0.65
C TYR A 228 17.85 1.28 -0.57
N PHE A 229 17.49 1.98 -1.66
CA PHE A 229 17.01 1.34 -2.88
C PHE A 229 18.08 0.46 -3.53
N SER A 230 19.34 0.90 -3.55
CA SER A 230 20.48 0.14 -4.10
C SER A 230 20.78 -1.17 -3.35
N GLN A 231 20.36 -1.27 -2.08
CA GLN A 231 20.56 -2.46 -1.27
C GLN A 231 19.41 -3.47 -1.36
N CYS A 232 18.29 -3.12 -2.02
CA CYS A 232 17.11 -3.97 -2.16
C CYS A 232 17.31 -5.08 -3.22
N THR A 233 18.39 -5.85 -3.12
CA THR A 233 18.82 -6.80 -4.16
C THR A 233 17.90 -8.00 -4.35
N SER A 234 17.12 -8.36 -3.33
CA SER A 234 16.13 -9.46 -3.40
C SER A 234 14.69 -8.97 -3.44
N ALA A 235 14.48 -7.65 -3.53
CA ALA A 235 13.15 -7.07 -3.50
C ALA A 235 12.43 -7.28 -4.82
N THR A 236 11.15 -7.66 -4.71
CA THR A 236 10.22 -7.79 -5.85
C THR A 236 9.31 -6.59 -5.98
N THR A 237 9.03 -5.91 -4.86
CA THR A 237 8.21 -4.71 -4.79
C THR A 237 8.87 -3.68 -3.90
N VAL A 238 9.04 -2.47 -4.43
CA VAL A 238 9.55 -1.33 -3.65
C VAL A 238 8.65 -0.12 -3.88
N THR A 239 8.13 0.41 -2.78
CA THR A 239 7.40 1.67 -2.74
C THR A 239 8.16 2.64 -1.86
N ILE A 240 8.53 3.80 -2.42
CA ILE A 240 9.19 4.87 -1.69
C ILE A 240 8.33 6.10 -1.81
N HIS A 241 7.71 6.46 -0.69
CA HIS A 241 7.12 7.75 -0.49
C HIS A 241 8.17 8.69 0.13
N GLY A 242 8.17 9.93 -0.33
CA GLY A 242 8.93 10.99 0.31
C GLY A 242 8.05 12.20 0.52
N GLU A 243 8.37 12.97 1.56
CA GLU A 243 7.71 14.24 1.80
C GLU A 243 8.00 15.22 0.65
N THR A 244 6.95 15.92 0.21
CA THR A 244 7.14 16.98 -0.78
C THR A 244 7.99 18.07 -0.15
N PRO A 245 9.13 18.46 -0.75
CA PRO A 245 9.93 19.55 -0.22
C PRO A 245 9.05 20.79 -0.12
N LYS A 246 9.06 21.47 1.03
CA LYS A 246 8.34 22.75 1.22
C LYS A 246 8.67 23.78 0.11
N HIS A 247 9.83 23.63 -0.53
CA HIS A 247 10.27 24.44 -1.65
C HIS A 247 10.88 23.56 -2.77
N PRO A 248 10.08 23.08 -3.74
CA PRO A 248 10.54 22.14 -4.78
C PRO A 248 11.70 22.69 -5.63
N GLY A 249 11.77 24.01 -5.83
CA GLY A 249 12.86 24.67 -6.55
C GLY A 249 14.21 24.71 -5.80
N LYS A 250 14.24 24.37 -4.51
CA LYS A 250 15.45 24.46 -3.68
C LYS A 250 16.11 23.11 -3.39
N THR A 251 15.49 21.99 -3.75
CA THR A 251 16.09 20.67 -3.55
C THR A 251 17.32 20.55 -4.44
N ARG A 252 18.50 20.75 -3.85
CA ARG A 252 19.77 20.57 -4.54
C ARG A 252 19.90 19.09 -4.88
N LEU A 253 20.07 18.81 -6.17
CA LEU A 253 20.48 17.48 -6.58
C LEU A 253 21.83 17.17 -5.92
N PRO A 254 22.04 15.94 -5.46
CA PRO A 254 23.35 15.51 -5.01
C PRO A 254 24.41 15.82 -6.06
N SER A 255 25.53 16.42 -5.64
CA SER A 255 26.66 16.71 -6.53
C SER A 255 27.49 15.46 -6.84
N HIS A 256 27.38 14.43 -6.00
CA HIS A 256 28.11 13.19 -6.13
C HIS A 256 27.51 12.31 -7.23
N ARG A 257 28.38 11.72 -8.05
CA ARG A 257 27.96 10.70 -9.01
C ARG A 257 27.74 9.40 -8.26
N PHE A 258 26.51 8.91 -8.30
CA PHE A 258 26.18 7.58 -7.81
C PHE A 258 26.54 6.50 -8.84
N PRO A 259 26.97 5.31 -8.39
CA PRO A 259 27.20 4.19 -9.28
C PRO A 259 25.90 3.76 -9.96
N ALA A 260 26.02 3.17 -11.14
CA ALA A 260 24.89 2.48 -11.75
C ALA A 260 24.59 1.19 -10.98
N CYS A 261 23.33 0.96 -10.64
CA CYS A 261 22.84 -0.20 -9.91
C CYS A 261 21.90 -1.02 -10.79
N THR A 262 21.94 -2.34 -10.64
CA THR A 262 20.99 -3.26 -11.29
C THR A 262 20.28 -4.04 -10.21
N LEU A 263 18.95 -4.03 -10.22
CA LEU A 263 18.11 -4.81 -9.30
C LEU A 263 17.32 -5.83 -10.14
N PRO A 264 17.81 -7.07 -10.28
CA PRO A 264 17.34 -8.00 -11.29
C PRO A 264 15.94 -8.57 -10.98
N ASP A 265 15.56 -8.67 -9.71
CA ASP A 265 14.31 -9.33 -9.29
C ASP A 265 13.14 -8.35 -9.06
N LEU A 266 13.40 -7.06 -9.25
CA LEU A 266 12.44 -6.01 -8.94
C LEU A 266 11.38 -5.91 -10.05
N THR A 267 10.14 -6.27 -9.72
CA THR A 267 9.01 -6.34 -10.66
C THR A 267 8.04 -5.17 -10.54
N SER A 268 7.95 -4.55 -9.37
CA SER A 268 7.06 -3.40 -9.13
C SER A 268 7.81 -2.30 -8.38
N VAL A 269 7.73 -1.08 -8.90
CA VAL A 269 8.32 0.12 -8.29
C VAL A 269 7.30 1.23 -8.26
N LYS A 270 7.12 1.82 -7.07
CA LYS A 270 6.33 3.04 -6.88
C LYS A 270 7.19 4.11 -6.22
N LEU A 271 7.39 5.22 -6.91
CA LEU A 271 8.23 6.33 -6.45
C LEU A 271 7.39 7.59 -6.34
N SER A 272 7.13 8.04 -5.12
CA SER A 272 6.37 9.25 -4.85
C SER A 272 7.26 10.50 -4.88
N ARG A 273 6.62 11.66 -4.69
CA ARG A 273 7.20 12.98 -4.96
C ARG A 273 8.51 13.25 -4.25
N GLY A 274 8.66 12.93 -2.97
CA GLY A 274 9.84 13.36 -2.22
C GLY A 274 11.18 12.80 -2.70
N CYS A 275 11.19 11.83 -3.63
CA CYS A 275 12.42 11.17 -4.10
C CYS A 275 12.96 11.59 -5.47
N ASP A 276 12.42 12.65 -6.12
CA ASP A 276 12.75 13.03 -7.52
C ASP A 276 12.92 11.77 -8.40
N PRO A 277 11.82 11.07 -8.74
CA PRO A 277 11.89 9.73 -9.33
C PRO A 277 12.78 9.65 -10.57
N MET A 278 12.78 10.71 -11.40
CA MET A 278 13.57 10.76 -12.62
C MET A 278 15.07 10.79 -12.34
N TRP A 279 15.50 11.51 -11.30
CA TRP A 279 16.89 11.48 -10.86
C TRP A 279 17.28 10.08 -10.39
N LEU A 280 16.44 9.44 -9.58
CA LEU A 280 16.72 8.10 -9.06
C LEU A 280 16.86 7.10 -10.22
N LEU A 281 15.87 7.04 -11.12
CA LEU A 281 15.80 6.06 -12.22
C LEU A 281 16.99 6.14 -13.19
N ARG A 282 17.69 7.28 -13.31
CA ARG A 282 18.92 7.40 -14.13
C ARG A 282 20.03 6.46 -13.68
N HIS A 283 20.05 6.11 -12.40
CA HIS A 283 21.09 5.29 -11.81
C HIS A 283 20.71 3.81 -11.74
N PHE A 284 19.47 3.44 -12.11
CA PHE A 284 19.01 2.06 -12.02
C PHE A 284 18.73 1.44 -13.39
N THR A 285 19.00 0.14 -13.47
CA THR A 285 18.55 -0.78 -14.52
C THR A 285 17.71 -1.85 -13.86
N LEU A 286 16.45 -1.96 -14.25
CA LEU A 286 15.47 -2.84 -13.61
C LEU A 286 14.94 -3.84 -14.66
N PRO A 287 15.72 -4.89 -15.00
CA PRO A 287 15.45 -5.71 -16.17
C PRO A 287 14.14 -6.51 -16.05
N SER A 288 13.69 -6.86 -14.83
CA SER A 288 12.44 -7.60 -14.59
C SER A 288 11.26 -6.68 -14.24
N LEU A 289 11.42 -5.37 -14.34
CA LEU A 289 10.37 -4.42 -13.95
C LEU A 289 9.16 -4.56 -14.86
N GLN A 290 8.00 -4.84 -14.27
CA GLN A 290 6.72 -4.96 -14.97
C GLN A 290 5.81 -3.77 -14.68
N HIS A 291 5.85 -3.25 -13.46
CA HIS A 291 5.00 -2.14 -13.00
C HIS A 291 5.86 -0.98 -12.49
N LEU A 292 5.66 0.20 -13.06
CA LEU A 292 6.30 1.44 -12.64
C LEU A 292 5.22 2.51 -12.37
N GLU A 293 5.15 3.01 -11.15
CA GLU A 293 4.38 4.19 -10.78
C GLU A 293 5.35 5.30 -10.34
N VAL A 294 5.30 6.47 -10.98
CA VAL A 294 6.18 7.59 -10.67
C VAL A 294 5.39 8.88 -10.49
N ALA A 295 5.61 9.57 -9.39
CA ALA A 295 5.07 10.90 -9.20
C ALA A 295 6.01 11.96 -9.82
N ILE A 296 5.54 12.73 -10.79
CA ILE A 296 6.40 13.71 -11.46
C ILE A 296 6.51 14.98 -10.62
N LEU A 297 7.70 15.21 -10.03
CA LEU A 297 8.10 16.53 -9.54
C LEU A 297 8.89 17.33 -10.58
N ARG A 298 9.80 16.66 -11.30
CA ARG A 298 10.65 17.28 -12.32
C ARG A 298 10.44 16.62 -13.66
N ARG A 299 10.32 17.46 -14.67
CA ARG A 299 9.92 17.09 -16.02
C ARG A 299 11.16 16.70 -16.80
N ASP A 300 11.50 15.43 -16.73
CA ASP A 300 12.64 14.86 -17.43
C ASP A 300 12.19 13.65 -18.25
N GLN A 301 11.41 13.94 -19.29
CA GLN A 301 10.90 12.92 -20.21
C GLN A 301 12.04 12.09 -20.81
N GLN A 302 13.19 12.71 -21.09
CA GLN A 302 14.34 11.99 -21.62
C GLN A 302 14.87 10.95 -20.63
N ALA A 303 14.96 11.30 -19.34
CA ALA A 303 15.37 10.34 -18.30
C ALA A 303 14.40 9.14 -18.22
N LEU A 304 13.09 9.39 -18.33
CA LEU A 304 12.09 8.33 -18.35
C LEU A 304 12.26 7.43 -19.59
N GLU A 305 12.37 8.01 -20.78
CA GLU A 305 12.55 7.25 -22.02
C GLU A 305 13.84 6.42 -22.00
N ASP A 306 14.93 6.99 -21.52
CA ASP A 306 16.19 6.29 -21.36
C ASP A 306 16.08 5.15 -20.33
N PHE A 307 15.30 5.34 -19.27
CA PHE A 307 15.01 4.30 -18.29
C PHE A 307 14.17 3.16 -18.89
N VAL A 308 13.10 3.48 -19.63
CA VAL A 308 12.25 2.49 -20.31
C VAL A 308 13.08 1.65 -21.29
N LYS A 309 14.01 2.26 -22.04
CA LYS A 309 14.93 1.52 -22.92
C LYS A 309 15.83 0.53 -22.18
N ARG A 310 16.22 0.84 -20.94
CA ARG A 310 17.04 -0.06 -20.08
C ARG A 310 16.20 -1.13 -19.39
N SER A 311 14.89 -0.95 -19.31
CA SER A 311 13.95 -1.82 -18.59
C SER A 311 12.83 -2.27 -19.55
N PRO A 312 13.13 -3.15 -20.51
CA PRO A 312 12.24 -3.45 -21.65
C PRO A 312 10.98 -4.24 -21.27
N ASN A 313 10.91 -4.78 -20.06
CA ASN A 313 9.80 -5.63 -19.60
C ASN A 313 8.67 -4.85 -18.90
N ILE A 314 8.67 -3.51 -18.97
CA ILE A 314 7.62 -2.69 -18.35
C ILE A 314 6.31 -2.90 -19.12
N HIS A 315 5.30 -3.40 -18.41
CA HIS A 315 3.95 -3.61 -18.94
C HIS A 315 3.00 -2.51 -18.50
N THR A 316 3.21 -1.95 -17.31
CA THR A 316 2.41 -0.86 -16.74
C THR A 316 3.29 0.30 -16.33
N LEU A 317 2.98 1.48 -16.86
CA LEU A 317 3.55 2.75 -16.43
C LEU A 317 2.42 3.69 -15.99
N ILE A 318 2.43 4.07 -14.71
CA ILE A 318 1.56 5.10 -14.17
C ILE A 318 2.39 6.33 -13.85
N VAL A 319 1.94 7.47 -14.35
CA VAL A 319 2.55 8.77 -14.11
C VAL A 319 1.58 9.59 -13.29
N ASP A 320 1.98 9.92 -12.07
CA ASP A 320 1.12 10.48 -11.04
C ASP A 320 1.43 11.98 -10.79
N GLU A 321 0.42 12.83 -10.92
CA GLU A 321 0.50 14.27 -10.66
C GLU A 321 -0.16 14.68 -9.32
N ARG A 322 -0.29 13.80 -8.33
CA ARG A 322 -0.90 14.11 -7.01
C ARG A 322 -0.19 15.17 -6.19
N TYR A 323 -0.69 16.41 -6.20
CA TYR A 323 -0.33 17.37 -5.16
C TYR A 323 -0.98 16.94 -3.86
N GLY A 324 -0.17 16.78 -2.80
CA GLY A 324 -0.72 16.73 -1.45
C GLY A 324 -1.60 17.96 -1.26
N GLU A 325 -2.71 17.80 -0.54
CA GLU A 325 -3.80 18.78 -0.40
C GLU A 325 -3.38 20.15 0.17
N ASP A 326 -2.10 20.36 0.48
CA ASP A 326 -1.51 21.66 0.79
C ASP A 326 -1.28 22.50 -0.50
N TYR A 327 -2.38 22.96 -1.09
CA TYR A 327 -2.52 23.67 -2.38
C TYR A 327 -1.82 25.04 -2.52
N SER A 328 -0.91 25.44 -1.63
CA SER A 328 -0.36 26.81 -1.67
C SER A 328 0.65 27.10 -2.79
N TYR A 329 1.08 26.08 -3.56
CA TYR A 329 2.10 26.21 -4.62
C TYR A 329 1.69 25.60 -5.97
N ALA A 330 0.38 25.47 -6.24
CA ALA A 330 -0.12 24.75 -7.41
C ALA A 330 0.40 25.30 -8.75
N ASP A 331 0.53 26.62 -8.90
CA ASP A 331 0.72 27.24 -10.23
C ASP A 331 2.09 27.00 -10.89
N GLU A 332 3.17 26.76 -10.12
CA GLU A 332 4.52 26.65 -10.70
C GLU A 332 4.88 25.25 -11.20
N VAL A 333 4.05 24.23 -10.96
CA VAL A 333 4.48 22.83 -11.15
C VAL A 333 3.54 22.01 -12.06
N LEU A 334 2.36 22.52 -12.44
CA LEU A 334 1.40 21.77 -13.28
C LEU A 334 1.95 21.40 -14.66
N ILE A 335 1.83 20.13 -15.02
CA ILE A 335 2.21 19.63 -16.34
C ILE A 335 1.47 20.40 -17.43
N THR A 336 2.21 20.88 -18.42
CA THR A 336 1.65 21.66 -19.52
C THR A 336 1.02 20.74 -20.57
N ASP A 337 0.05 21.27 -21.32
CA ASP A 337 -0.55 20.60 -22.48
C ASP A 337 0.54 20.07 -23.44
N ARG A 338 1.61 20.84 -23.66
CA ARG A 338 2.75 20.44 -24.49
C ARG A 338 3.44 19.17 -23.97
N GLU A 339 3.62 19.05 -22.66
CA GLU A 339 4.30 17.90 -22.05
C GLU A 339 3.40 16.68 -22.05
N ILE A 340 2.11 16.84 -21.78
CA ILE A 340 1.13 15.74 -21.91
C ILE A 340 1.18 15.18 -23.33
N VAL A 341 1.12 16.05 -24.35
CA VAL A 341 1.23 15.61 -25.75
C VAL A 341 2.57 14.92 -26.00
N ALA A 342 3.67 15.43 -25.44
CA ALA A 342 4.98 14.81 -25.60
C ALA A 342 5.04 13.40 -24.96
N TYR A 343 4.41 13.17 -23.81
CA TYR A 343 4.25 11.84 -23.20
C TYR A 343 3.40 10.91 -24.09
N LEU A 344 2.21 11.36 -24.49
CA LEU A 344 1.27 10.55 -25.29
C LEU A 344 1.79 10.23 -26.71
N THR A 345 2.71 11.05 -27.23
CA THR A 345 3.32 10.85 -28.54
C THR A 345 4.69 10.16 -28.49
N SER A 346 5.22 9.87 -27.29
CA SER A 346 6.53 9.22 -27.14
C SER A 346 6.52 7.80 -27.72
N PRO A 347 7.37 7.49 -28.72
CA PRO A 347 7.44 6.15 -29.29
C PRO A 347 7.88 5.08 -28.28
N CYS A 348 8.72 5.45 -27.32
CA CYS A 348 9.21 4.52 -26.30
C CYS A 348 8.09 4.11 -25.35
N LEU A 349 7.23 5.06 -24.96
CA LEU A 349 6.12 4.77 -24.07
C LEU A 349 5.05 3.94 -24.78
N ARG A 350 4.79 4.19 -26.07
CA ARG A 350 3.83 3.41 -26.88
C ARG A 350 4.14 1.91 -26.97
N ALA A 351 5.36 1.49 -26.64
CA ALA A 351 5.71 0.08 -26.55
C ALA A 351 5.18 -0.61 -25.28
N ILE A 352 4.72 0.16 -24.29
CA ILE A 352 4.18 -0.33 -23.02
C ILE A 352 2.68 -0.55 -23.17
N SER A 353 2.19 -1.74 -22.82
CA SER A 353 0.78 -2.14 -23.00
C SER A 353 -0.22 -1.30 -22.19
N ARG A 354 0.20 -0.80 -21.04
CA ARG A 354 -0.62 0.04 -20.17
C ARG A 354 0.13 1.28 -19.74
N VAL A 355 -0.34 2.44 -20.19
CA VAL A 355 0.17 3.75 -19.73
C VAL A 355 -1.00 4.58 -19.23
N GLY A 356 -0.89 5.08 -18.01
CA GLY A 356 -1.89 5.97 -17.40
C GLY A 356 -1.23 7.22 -16.85
N LEU A 357 -1.80 8.38 -17.15
CA LEU A 357 -1.46 9.66 -16.57
C LEU A 357 -2.58 10.04 -15.57
N ASP A 358 -2.28 10.13 -14.28
CA ASP A 358 -3.17 10.74 -13.29
C ASP A 358 -2.88 12.23 -13.24
N LEU A 359 -3.76 13.02 -13.84
CA LEU A 359 -3.57 14.46 -14.01
C LEU A 359 -4.74 15.17 -13.33
N LEU A 360 -4.50 15.78 -12.17
CA LEU A 360 -5.55 16.43 -11.38
C LEU A 360 -6.24 17.57 -12.13
N TYR A 361 -5.46 18.40 -12.82
CA TYR A 361 -5.95 19.64 -13.44
C TYR A 361 -6.41 19.45 -14.89
N THR A 362 -5.90 18.46 -15.60
CA THR A 362 -6.23 18.30 -17.03
C THR A 362 -7.43 17.40 -17.29
N LYS A 363 -8.10 16.87 -16.26
CA LYS A 363 -9.33 16.06 -16.41
C LYS A 363 -10.37 16.69 -17.35
N LYS A 364 -10.51 18.02 -17.31
CA LYS A 364 -11.41 18.79 -18.20
C LYS A 364 -10.75 19.21 -19.51
N ARG A 365 -9.42 19.35 -19.52
CA ARG A 365 -8.64 19.86 -20.67
C ARG A 365 -8.31 18.78 -21.68
N ILE A 366 -8.24 17.50 -21.29
CA ILE A 366 -7.83 16.41 -22.16
C ILE A 366 -8.69 16.30 -23.44
N PRO A 367 -10.04 16.36 -23.42
CA PRO A 367 -10.82 16.32 -24.65
C PRO A 367 -10.48 17.46 -25.62
N ALA A 368 -10.30 18.69 -25.10
CA ALA A 368 -9.89 19.83 -25.91
C ALA A 368 -8.46 19.64 -26.47
N LEU A 369 -7.54 19.11 -25.66
CA LEU A 369 -6.17 18.82 -26.07
C LEU A 369 -6.10 17.77 -27.19
N ILE A 370 -6.94 16.73 -27.10
CA ILE A 370 -7.07 15.72 -28.15
C ILE A 370 -7.53 16.37 -29.46
N GLN A 371 -8.57 17.21 -29.39
CA GLN A 371 -9.09 17.94 -30.55
C GLN A 371 -8.03 18.87 -31.18
N GLU A 372 -7.32 19.64 -30.36
CA GLU A 372 -6.22 20.51 -30.81
C GLU A 372 -5.08 19.73 -31.48
N CYS A 373 -4.77 18.52 -30.99
CA CYS A 373 -3.78 17.65 -31.62
C CYS A 373 -4.25 17.14 -32.99
N LEU A 374 -5.52 16.76 -33.11
CA LEU A 374 -6.13 16.31 -34.36
C LEU A 374 -6.13 17.41 -35.42
N GLU A 375 -6.58 18.61 -35.06
CA GLU A 375 -6.57 19.78 -35.95
C GLU A 375 -5.16 20.19 -36.36
N GLY A 376 -4.19 20.00 -35.44
CA GLY A 376 -2.77 20.20 -35.70
C GLY A 376 -2.07 19.08 -36.47
N GLY A 377 -2.78 18.03 -36.90
CA GLY A 377 -2.21 16.89 -37.64
C GLY A 377 -1.20 16.05 -36.85
N ARG A 378 -1.29 16.05 -35.51
CA ARG A 378 -0.42 15.24 -34.63
C ARG A 378 -1.14 13.94 -34.29
N PRO A 379 -0.68 12.79 -34.79
CA PRO A 379 -1.35 11.52 -34.52
C PRO A 379 -1.17 11.11 -33.06
N LEU A 380 -2.28 11.06 -32.34
CA LEU A 380 -2.36 10.46 -31.00
C LEU A 380 -2.68 8.96 -31.12
N PRO A 381 -2.19 8.12 -30.19
CA PRO A 381 -2.64 6.73 -30.12
C PRO A 381 -4.12 6.69 -29.70
N PRO A 382 -4.79 5.53 -29.78
CA PRO A 382 -6.05 5.34 -29.09
C PRO A 382 -5.91 5.69 -27.61
N LEU A 383 -6.82 6.51 -27.10
CA LEU A 383 -6.81 6.95 -25.71
C LEU A 383 -8.08 6.52 -24.98
N LEU A 384 -7.91 6.20 -23.71
CA LEU A 384 -8.94 5.84 -22.76
C LEU A 384 -8.82 6.80 -21.58
N CYS A 385 -9.96 7.17 -21.02
CA CYS A 385 -10.02 7.74 -19.68
C CYS A 385 -10.85 6.83 -18.79
N TRP A 386 -10.28 6.37 -17.68
CA TRP A 386 -10.92 5.40 -16.81
C TRP A 386 -10.63 5.67 -15.33
N ILE A 387 -11.47 5.14 -14.46
CA ILE A 387 -11.26 5.12 -13.01
C ILE A 387 -10.87 3.69 -12.61
N PRO A 388 -9.65 3.44 -12.10
CA PRO A 388 -9.27 2.13 -11.59
C PRO A 388 -10.15 1.71 -10.40
N GLU A 389 -10.32 0.40 -10.21
CA GLU A 389 -10.99 -0.12 -9.03
C GLU A 389 -10.27 0.34 -7.76
N ASN A 390 -11.00 0.85 -6.77
CA ASN A 390 -10.47 1.38 -5.51
C ASN A 390 -9.64 2.68 -5.63
N TRP A 391 -9.74 3.38 -6.75
CA TRP A 391 -9.12 4.70 -6.92
C TRP A 391 -10.22 5.73 -7.11
N ASP A 392 -10.10 6.87 -6.43
CA ASP A 392 -10.98 8.02 -6.70
C ASP A 392 -10.50 8.85 -7.91
N GLN A 393 -9.53 8.32 -8.65
CA GLN A 393 -8.75 9.08 -9.61
C GLN A 393 -8.96 8.60 -11.04
N ARG A 394 -8.89 9.56 -11.97
CA ARG A 394 -9.10 9.32 -13.40
C ARG A 394 -7.74 9.23 -14.05
N LEU A 395 -7.46 8.11 -14.69
CA LEU A 395 -6.28 7.95 -15.52
C LEU A 395 -6.63 8.27 -16.96
N VAL A 396 -5.68 8.87 -17.68
CA VAL A 396 -5.76 9.08 -19.13
C VAL A 396 -4.55 8.44 -19.79
N GLY A 397 -4.77 7.63 -20.82
CA GLY A 397 -3.69 7.00 -21.56
C GLY A 397 -4.22 5.85 -22.40
N TRP A 398 -3.52 4.72 -22.46
CA TRP A 398 -3.97 3.54 -23.19
C TRP A 398 -3.80 2.27 -22.36
N TRP A 399 -4.65 1.30 -22.67
CA TRP A 399 -4.66 0.00 -22.02
C TRP A 399 -5.27 -1.03 -22.97
N ASP A 400 -4.44 -1.96 -23.44
CA ASP A 400 -4.85 -2.98 -24.43
C ASP A 400 -5.89 -3.99 -23.89
N GLU A 401 -5.88 -4.24 -22.58
CA GLU A 401 -6.68 -5.25 -21.88
C GLU A 401 -7.59 -4.64 -20.81
N LEU A 402 -8.19 -3.47 -21.07
CA LEU A 402 -9.12 -2.87 -20.10
C LEU A 402 -10.34 -3.77 -19.91
N ASP A 403 -10.50 -4.35 -18.72
CA ASP A 403 -11.72 -5.07 -18.32
C ASP A 403 -12.81 -4.05 -17.93
N PRO A 404 -13.92 -3.94 -18.68
CA PRO A 404 -15.00 -3.00 -18.36
C PRO A 404 -15.74 -3.32 -17.06
N GLN A 405 -15.59 -4.53 -16.50
CA GLN A 405 -16.29 -4.91 -15.26
C GLN A 405 -15.61 -4.36 -14.00
N LEU A 406 -14.30 -4.10 -14.08
CA LEU A 406 -13.50 -3.63 -12.94
C LEU A 406 -13.27 -2.11 -12.99
N HIS A 407 -13.59 -1.47 -14.11
CA HIS A 407 -13.21 -0.08 -14.37
C HIS A 407 -14.34 0.73 -14.96
N THR A 408 -14.53 1.95 -14.43
CA THR A 408 -15.45 2.90 -15.00
C THR A 408 -14.78 3.63 -16.17
N LEU A 409 -15.17 3.31 -17.40
CA LEU A 409 -14.72 4.01 -18.60
C LEU A 409 -15.49 5.33 -18.75
N LEU A 410 -14.76 6.44 -18.79
CA LEU A 410 -15.30 7.79 -18.86
C LEU A 410 -15.43 8.30 -20.30
N PHE A 411 -14.38 8.15 -21.09
CA PHE A 411 -14.41 8.40 -22.54
C PHE A 411 -13.36 7.56 -23.26
N SER A 412 -13.52 7.42 -24.58
CA SER A 412 -12.52 6.81 -25.44
C SER A 412 -12.33 7.61 -26.73
N TYR A 413 -11.12 7.51 -27.29
CA TYR A 413 -10.73 8.08 -28.57
C TYR A 413 -10.05 6.98 -29.40
N LYS A 414 -10.60 6.68 -30.59
CA LYS A 414 -10.09 5.68 -31.55
C LYS A 414 -10.19 6.24 -32.97
N ASP A 415 -9.18 6.99 -33.41
CA ASP A 415 -9.06 7.51 -34.79
C ASP A 415 -10.33 8.20 -35.34
N GLY A 416 -11.05 8.96 -34.48
CA GLY A 416 -12.37 9.50 -34.79
C GLY A 416 -12.89 10.49 -33.72
N PRO A 417 -14.20 10.78 -33.69
CA PRO A 417 -14.79 11.62 -32.65
C PRO A 417 -14.60 10.99 -31.26
N ILE A 418 -14.51 11.83 -30.23
CA ILE A 418 -14.43 11.37 -28.84
C ILE A 418 -15.79 10.78 -28.44
N GLU A 419 -15.79 9.53 -27.97
CA GLU A 419 -16.98 8.86 -27.45
C GLU A 419 -17.03 9.02 -25.93
N LEU A 420 -18.03 9.77 -25.44
CA LEU A 420 -18.26 9.96 -24.01
C LEU A 420 -19.17 8.86 -23.46
N SER A 421 -18.87 8.34 -22.27
CA SER A 421 -19.77 7.44 -21.55
C SER A 421 -20.98 8.18 -20.97
N SER A 422 -22.06 7.46 -20.69
CA SER A 422 -23.24 8.01 -20.00
C SER A 422 -22.95 8.48 -18.57
N GLU A 423 -21.86 8.00 -17.97
CA GLU A 423 -21.42 8.36 -16.62
C GLU A 423 -20.51 9.59 -16.60
N TYR A 424 -20.17 10.14 -17.77
CA TYR A 424 -19.45 11.40 -17.87
C TYR A 424 -20.39 12.58 -17.58
N GLU A 425 -20.71 12.79 -16.30
CA GLU A 425 -21.35 14.03 -15.87
C GLU A 425 -20.32 15.17 -15.99
N ILE A 426 -20.63 16.13 -16.86
CA ILE A 426 -19.93 17.41 -16.91
C ILE A 426 -20.28 18.12 -15.61
N ASP A 427 -19.38 18.02 -14.64
CA ASP A 427 -19.46 18.73 -13.38
C ASP A 427 -19.66 20.23 -13.65
N SER A 428 -20.89 20.70 -13.44
CA SER A 428 -21.44 21.97 -13.94
C SER A 428 -20.79 23.20 -13.31
N ASP A 429 -20.03 23.02 -12.23
CA ASP A 429 -19.46 24.11 -11.44
C ASP A 429 -18.24 24.77 -12.08
N TYR A 430 -17.72 24.26 -13.20
CA TYR A 430 -16.71 24.96 -14.02
C TYR A 430 -16.97 24.76 -15.53
N PRO A 431 -17.68 25.68 -16.20
CA PRO A 431 -17.97 25.59 -17.63
C PRO A 431 -16.74 25.88 -18.51
N PHE A 432 -16.71 25.23 -19.68
CA PHE A 432 -15.67 25.26 -20.72
C PHE A 432 -15.38 26.64 -21.31
#